data_AF-A0A9W4REH7-F1
#
_entry.id   AF-A0A9W4REH7-F1
#
_cell.length_a   1.000
_cell.length_b   1.000
_cell.length_c   1.000
_cell.angle_alpha   90.00
_cell.angle_beta   90.00
_cell.angle_gamma   90.00
#
_symmetry.space_group_name_H-M   'P 1'
#
loop_
_entity.id
_entity.type
_entity.pdbx_description
1 polymer ?
#
loop_
_entity_poly.entity_id
_entity_poly.type
_entity_poly.pdbx_seq_one_letter_code
_entity_poly.pdbx_strand_id
1 'polypeptide(L)'
;MIGLVSSEVEKNELVSRGAYIDSYKRLSIPRSEATKDEWQPFVPLIARKAFVPLMTEMIPESSFGASLTNLLTEAAWKEIRQRAYRAAGHVCQCCGESSGPLECHEVWSFDDEPVADGWCRQTLRHLISACHDCHALFHPGLASLRGRSDAVIERIKAVNEWTTQEQVIAAQHTNRLFLERSRKRWALDLSILEVDGPLPLKPNWSFSERSGVLAARTRTGLSRTRITGLRHGLTLANGETVFEQAPPAMTRP
;
A
#
# COMPACT_ATOMS: atom_id res chain seq x y z
N MET A 1 24.84 -5.32 9.11
CA MET A 1 24.25 -3.99 8.88
C MET A 1 22.73 -4.09 8.84
N ILE A 2 22.02 -3.03 9.19
CA ILE A 2 20.59 -2.84 8.96
C ILE A 2 20.40 -1.54 8.19
N GLY A 3 19.60 -1.56 7.12
CA GLY A 3 19.34 -0.37 6.31
C GLY A 3 18.49 0.64 7.06
N LEU A 4 18.76 1.93 6.85
CA LEU A 4 17.97 3.04 7.38
C LEU A 4 16.92 3.49 6.37
N VAL A 5 15.70 3.63 6.84
CA VAL A 5 14.57 4.27 6.15
C VAL A 5 14.74 5.77 6.31
N SER A 6 15.28 6.42 5.29
CA SER A 6 15.54 7.87 5.29
C SER A 6 15.41 8.44 3.90
N SER A 7 14.98 9.69 3.81
CA SER A 7 14.91 10.45 2.57
C SER A 7 16.29 10.95 2.13
N GLU A 8 16.41 11.45 0.91
CA GLU A 8 17.66 12.07 0.41
C GLU A 8 18.12 13.27 1.27
N VAL A 9 17.18 14.00 1.87
CA VAL A 9 17.48 15.22 2.64
C VAL A 9 18.26 14.92 3.92
N GLU A 10 17.99 13.76 4.53
CA GLU A 10 18.58 13.37 5.82
C GLU A 10 19.98 12.76 5.66
N LYS A 11 20.41 12.44 4.44
CA LYS A 11 21.58 11.57 4.23
C LYS A 11 22.88 12.12 4.79
N ASN A 12 23.19 13.39 4.50
CA ASN A 12 24.45 14.00 4.93
C ASN A 12 24.54 14.04 6.46
N GLU A 13 23.43 14.35 7.12
CA GLU A 13 23.32 14.36 8.57
C GLU A 13 23.54 12.95 9.15
N LEU A 14 22.86 11.93 8.62
CA LEU A 14 23.01 10.56 9.12
C LEU A 14 24.42 10.00 8.89
N VAL A 15 25.07 10.34 7.78
CA VAL A 15 26.49 9.99 7.56
C VAL A 15 27.39 10.68 8.60
N SER A 16 27.15 11.96 8.91
CA SER A 16 27.92 12.68 9.94
C SER A 16 27.77 12.07 11.34
N ARG A 17 26.66 11.38 11.61
CA ARG A 17 26.39 10.62 12.83
C ARG A 17 26.99 9.20 12.81
N GLY A 18 27.68 8.81 11.74
CA GLY A 18 28.35 7.52 11.61
C GLY A 18 27.58 6.44 10.84
N ALA A 19 26.52 6.79 10.11
CA ALA A 19 25.90 5.85 9.19
C ALA A 19 26.82 5.53 8.01
N TYR A 20 26.82 4.27 7.59
CA TYR A 20 27.53 3.81 6.40
C TYR A 20 26.68 4.09 5.17
N ILE A 21 27.31 4.59 4.10
CA ILE A 21 26.68 4.80 2.81
C ILE A 21 27.31 3.89 1.76
N ASP A 22 26.49 3.18 0.99
CA ASP A 22 26.97 2.32 -0.09
C ASP A 22 27.06 3.05 -1.45
N SER A 23 27.49 2.34 -2.49
CA SER A 23 27.60 2.88 -3.85
C SER A 23 26.26 3.29 -4.47
N TYR A 24 25.15 2.77 -3.96
CA TYR A 24 23.78 3.11 -4.35
C TYR A 24 23.17 4.19 -3.46
N LYS A 25 23.98 4.83 -2.60
CA LYS A 25 23.57 5.88 -1.66
C LYS A 25 22.56 5.42 -0.61
N ARG A 26 22.49 4.11 -0.32
CA ARG A 26 21.64 3.56 0.73
C ARG A 26 22.39 3.62 2.05
N LEU A 27 21.69 3.99 3.12
CA LEU A 27 22.28 4.13 4.44
C LEU A 27 22.08 2.89 5.29
N SER A 28 23.07 2.58 6.14
CA SER A 28 22.97 1.48 7.09
C SER A 28 23.81 1.69 8.33
N ILE A 29 23.45 1.00 9.41
CA ILE A 29 24.20 0.98 10.68
C ILE A 29 24.43 -0.46 11.16
N PRO A 30 25.37 -0.70 12.08
CA PRO A 30 25.46 -1.97 12.79
C PRO A 30 24.13 -2.27 13.51
N ARG A 31 23.71 -3.54 13.56
CA ARG A 31 22.43 -3.90 14.21
C ARG A 31 22.41 -3.54 15.70
N SER A 32 23.57 -3.62 16.36
CA SER A 32 23.74 -3.23 17.77
C SER A 32 23.46 -1.75 18.03
N GLU A 33 23.55 -0.89 17.02
CA GLU A 33 23.32 0.55 17.11
C GLU A 33 21.84 0.91 16.97
N ALA A 34 21.03 0.02 16.38
CA ALA A 34 19.63 0.29 16.07
C ALA A 34 18.78 0.60 17.32
N THR A 35 19.21 0.16 18.50
CA THR A 35 18.53 0.42 19.78
C THR A 35 18.83 1.81 20.36
N LYS A 36 19.69 2.63 19.76
CA LYS A 36 19.95 4.00 20.24
C LYS A 36 18.85 4.96 19.73
N ASP A 37 18.43 5.89 20.59
CA ASP A 37 17.30 6.78 20.32
C ASP A 37 17.52 7.67 19.10
N GLU A 38 18.78 8.06 18.84
CA GLU A 38 19.16 8.87 17.67
C GLU A 38 18.86 8.19 16.32
N TRP A 39 18.79 6.85 16.29
CA TRP A 39 18.50 6.07 15.09
C TRP A 39 17.02 5.68 14.97
N GLN A 40 16.27 5.70 16.07
CA GLN A 40 14.88 5.22 16.13
C GLN A 40 13.93 5.83 15.07
N PRO A 41 14.06 7.11 14.67
CA PRO A 41 13.25 7.66 13.58
C PRO A 41 13.50 6.99 12.21
N PHE A 42 14.70 6.44 12.00
CA PHE A 42 15.18 5.95 10.69
C PHE A 42 15.30 4.44 10.62
N VAL A 43 15.22 3.71 11.74
CA VAL A 43 15.26 2.25 11.71
C VAL A 43 13.95 1.67 11.14
N PRO A 44 14.04 0.53 10.43
CA PRO A 44 12.86 -0.17 9.92
C PRO A 44 12.02 -0.72 11.07
N LEU A 45 10.78 -1.09 10.77
CA LEU A 45 9.79 -1.53 11.76
C LEU A 45 10.33 -2.56 12.77
N ILE A 46 11.03 -3.59 12.28
CA ILE A 46 11.58 -4.68 13.12
C ILE A 46 12.61 -4.23 14.17
N ALA A 47 13.09 -2.98 14.12
CA ALA A 47 14.10 -2.45 15.04
C ALA A 47 13.60 -1.23 15.83
N ARG A 48 12.30 -0.89 15.71
CA ARG A 48 11.68 0.21 16.45
C ARG A 48 11.32 -0.24 17.87
N LYS A 49 11.66 0.57 18.87
CA LYS A 49 11.25 0.39 20.27
C LYS A 49 9.76 0.62 20.48
N ALA A 50 9.21 1.59 19.76
CA ALA A 50 7.81 1.96 19.81
C ALA A 50 7.24 1.92 18.39
N PHE A 51 6.24 1.07 18.18
CA PHE A 51 5.60 0.93 16.89
C PHE A 51 4.14 0.49 17.06
N VAL A 52 3.34 0.76 16.02
CA VAL A 52 2.05 0.11 15.84
C VAL A 52 2.29 -1.18 15.08
N PRO A 53 1.87 -2.34 15.60
CA PRO A 53 2.05 -3.60 14.90
C PRO A 53 1.54 -3.57 13.47
N LEU A 54 2.27 -4.23 12.57
CA LEU A 54 1.87 -4.41 11.19
C LEU A 54 0.66 -5.34 11.13
N MET A 55 -0.53 -4.76 11.03
CA MET A 55 -1.72 -5.51 10.71
C MET A 55 -1.71 -5.85 9.23
N THR A 56 -1.74 -7.13 8.90
CA THR A 56 -1.83 -7.62 7.52
C THR A 56 -3.28 -7.53 7.05
N GLU A 57 -3.76 -6.30 6.88
CA GLU A 57 -5.11 -6.06 6.39
C GLU A 57 -5.30 -6.73 5.03
N MET A 58 -6.32 -7.59 4.95
CA MET A 58 -6.66 -8.24 3.69
C MET A 58 -7.57 -7.33 2.89
N ILE A 59 -7.21 -7.14 1.62
CA ILE A 59 -8.07 -6.47 0.65
C ILE A 59 -9.35 -7.29 0.49
N PRO A 60 -10.54 -6.68 0.58
CA PRO A 60 -11.81 -7.36 0.32
C PRO A 60 -11.85 -7.94 -1.09
N GLU A 61 -12.49 -9.10 -1.27
CA GLU A 61 -12.60 -9.76 -2.57
C GLU A 61 -13.30 -8.85 -3.60
N SER A 62 -14.31 -8.10 -3.16
CA SER A 62 -15.03 -7.13 -4.00
C SER A 62 -14.17 -5.96 -4.50
N SER A 63 -12.99 -5.74 -3.91
CA SER A 63 -11.99 -4.75 -4.35
C SER A 63 -10.87 -5.36 -5.21
N PHE A 64 -10.85 -6.69 -5.42
CA PHE A 64 -9.80 -7.33 -6.19
C PHE A 64 -9.73 -6.79 -7.62
N GLY A 65 -8.49 -6.65 -8.11
CA GLY A 65 -8.20 -6.13 -9.44
C GLY A 65 -8.19 -4.61 -9.55
N ALA A 66 -8.58 -3.86 -8.51
CA ALA A 66 -8.62 -2.39 -8.51
C ALA A 66 -7.37 -1.74 -7.88
N SER A 67 -6.27 -2.45 -7.69
CA SER A 67 -5.01 -1.85 -7.22
C SER A 67 -4.45 -0.83 -8.21
N LEU A 68 -3.63 0.12 -7.75
CA LEU A 68 -3.03 1.15 -8.60
C LEU A 68 -2.24 0.55 -9.78
N THR A 69 -1.51 -0.54 -9.55
CA THR A 69 -0.79 -1.25 -10.62
C THR A 69 -1.71 -1.85 -11.69
N ASN A 70 -2.96 -2.16 -11.35
CA ASN A 70 -3.94 -2.69 -12.31
C ASN A 70 -4.74 -1.56 -12.99
N LEU A 71 -5.02 -0.47 -12.27
CA LEU A 71 -5.73 0.71 -12.76
C LEU A 71 -4.89 1.53 -13.73
N LEU A 72 -3.68 1.90 -13.32
CA LEU A 72 -2.86 2.92 -13.98
C LEU A 72 -1.96 2.34 -15.06
N THR A 73 -1.62 3.15 -16.06
CA THR A 73 -0.53 2.81 -16.98
C THR A 73 0.77 2.53 -16.23
N GLU A 74 1.66 1.73 -16.83
CA GLU A 74 2.94 1.39 -16.21
C GLU A 74 3.79 2.62 -15.90
N ALA A 75 3.80 3.62 -16.78
CA ALA A 75 4.53 4.87 -16.59
C ALA A 75 4.03 5.64 -15.36
N ALA A 76 2.71 5.84 -15.25
CA ALA A 76 2.11 6.54 -14.13
C ALA A 76 2.32 5.80 -12.80
N TRP A 77 2.09 4.48 -12.79
CA TRP A 77 2.36 3.69 -11.59
C TRP A 77 3.84 3.70 -11.20
N LYS A 78 4.75 3.62 -12.19
CA LYS A 78 6.19 3.71 -11.97
C LYS A 78 6.57 5.03 -11.30
N GLU A 79 6.03 6.14 -11.76
CA GLU A 79 6.33 7.45 -11.15
C GLU A 79 5.89 7.50 -9.68
N ILE A 80 4.66 7.07 -9.39
CA ILE A 80 4.09 7.04 -8.03
C ILE A 80 4.94 6.17 -7.10
N ARG A 81 5.20 4.90 -7.46
CA ARG A 81 5.95 3.99 -6.59
C ARG A 81 7.41 4.40 -6.38
N GLN A 82 8.03 5.09 -7.35
CA GLN A 82 9.39 5.59 -7.20
C GLN A 82 9.49 6.69 -6.14
N ARG A 83 8.42 7.47 -5.92
CA ARG A 83 8.37 8.44 -4.81
C ARG A 83 8.42 7.71 -3.46
N ALA A 84 7.68 6.62 -3.30
CA ALA A 84 7.71 5.78 -2.10
C ALA A 84 9.09 5.15 -1.86
N TYR A 85 9.74 4.63 -2.90
CA TYR A 85 11.09 4.07 -2.78
C TYR A 85 12.13 5.13 -2.37
N ARG A 86 12.09 6.33 -2.96
CA ARG A 86 12.98 7.44 -2.58
C ARG A 86 12.75 7.91 -1.16
N ALA A 87 11.49 8.04 -0.74
CA ALA A 87 11.16 8.40 0.64
C ALA A 87 11.67 7.37 1.65
N ALA A 88 11.76 6.10 1.26
CA ALA A 88 12.31 5.03 2.07
C ALA A 88 13.83 4.82 1.89
N GLY A 89 14.53 5.68 1.14
CA GLY A 89 15.98 5.55 0.90
C GLY A 89 16.37 4.30 0.11
N HIS A 90 15.43 3.75 -0.68
CA HIS A 90 15.56 2.45 -1.34
C HIS A 90 15.88 1.31 -0.36
N VAL A 91 15.23 1.34 0.81
CA VAL A 91 15.30 0.30 1.84
C VAL A 91 13.90 -0.25 2.11
N CYS A 92 13.81 -1.53 2.47
CA CYS A 92 12.58 -2.13 2.96
C CYS A 92 12.21 -1.54 4.33
N GLN A 93 11.05 -0.91 4.43
CA GLN A 93 10.58 -0.25 5.64
C GLN A 93 10.26 -1.22 6.78
N CYS A 94 10.00 -2.49 6.47
CA CYS A 94 9.70 -3.52 7.47
C CYS A 94 10.96 -4.06 8.14
N CYS A 95 12.00 -4.42 7.36
CA CYS A 95 13.16 -5.16 7.89
C CYS A 95 14.53 -4.55 7.61
N GLY A 96 14.63 -3.45 6.85
CA GLY A 96 15.90 -2.81 6.53
C GLY A 96 16.72 -3.53 5.44
N GLU A 97 16.13 -4.49 4.74
CA GLU A 97 16.77 -5.11 3.57
C GLU A 97 16.92 -4.06 2.46
N SER A 98 18.06 -4.05 1.79
CA SER A 98 18.41 -3.04 0.80
C SER A 98 19.08 -3.61 -0.44
N SER A 99 19.56 -4.85 -0.41
CA SER A 99 20.32 -5.48 -1.51
C SER A 99 19.47 -5.98 -2.68
N GLY A 100 18.21 -6.33 -2.42
CA GLY A 100 17.30 -6.93 -3.40
C GLY A 100 16.31 -5.95 -4.05
N PRO A 101 15.50 -6.43 -5.02
CA PRO A 101 14.44 -5.63 -5.60
C PRO A 101 13.37 -5.30 -4.55
N LEU A 102 12.81 -4.10 -4.69
CA LEU A 102 11.73 -3.61 -3.83
C LEU A 102 10.41 -3.67 -4.57
N GLU A 103 9.37 -4.02 -3.83
CA GLU A 103 7.97 -4.00 -4.22
C GLU A 103 7.28 -2.85 -3.46
N CYS A 104 6.25 -2.26 -4.08
CA CYS A 104 5.49 -1.18 -3.47
C CYS A 104 4.14 -1.73 -3.03
N HIS A 105 3.87 -1.65 -1.73
CA HIS A 105 2.61 -2.06 -1.14
C HIS A 105 1.68 -0.87 -0.92
N GLU A 106 0.40 -1.03 -1.24
CA GLU A 106 -0.66 -0.05 -0.99
C GLU A 106 -1.30 -0.32 0.36
N VAL A 107 -1.15 0.60 1.32
CA VAL A 107 -1.79 0.53 2.65
C VAL A 107 -3.10 1.27 2.62
N TRP A 108 -4.17 0.60 3.03
CA TRP A 108 -5.53 1.11 2.96
C TRP A 108 -6.11 1.36 4.35
N SER A 109 -7.18 2.13 4.41
CA SER A 109 -8.13 2.11 5.52
C SER A 109 -9.54 2.05 4.98
N PHE A 110 -10.46 1.45 5.72
CA PHE A 110 -11.81 1.21 5.26
C PHE A 110 -12.81 1.95 6.14
N ASP A 111 -13.68 2.71 5.48
CA ASP A 111 -14.88 3.30 6.04
C ASP A 111 -16.06 2.45 5.55
N ASP A 112 -16.48 1.54 6.42
CA ASP A 112 -17.42 0.47 6.09
C ASP A 112 -18.86 0.99 6.01
N GLU A 113 -19.12 2.24 6.40
CA GLU A 113 -20.43 2.86 6.31
C GLU A 113 -20.70 3.33 4.87
N PRO A 114 -21.75 2.80 4.21
CA PRO A 114 -22.06 3.22 2.86
C PRO A 114 -22.62 4.65 2.84
N VAL A 115 -22.21 5.43 1.85
CA VAL A 115 -22.91 6.68 1.52
C VAL A 115 -24.25 6.37 0.82
N ALA A 116 -25.03 7.41 0.53
CA ALA A 116 -26.43 7.29 0.06
C ALA A 116 -26.64 6.37 -1.16
N ASP A 117 -25.62 6.18 -2.01
CA ASP A 117 -25.69 5.32 -3.19
C ASP A 117 -25.12 3.91 -3.00
N GLY A 118 -24.87 3.52 -1.74
CA GLY A 118 -24.50 2.16 -1.34
C GLY A 118 -23.01 1.83 -1.45
N TRP A 119 -22.15 2.79 -1.77
CA TRP A 119 -20.70 2.59 -1.78
C TRP A 119 -20.07 2.92 -0.43
N CYS A 120 -19.19 2.03 0.03
CA CYS A 120 -18.28 2.28 1.14
C CYS A 120 -16.97 2.85 0.59
N ARG A 121 -16.09 3.36 1.46
CA ARG A 121 -14.85 4.03 1.04
C ARG A 121 -13.61 3.30 1.50
N GLN A 122 -12.72 2.99 0.56
CA GLN A 122 -11.40 2.41 0.78
C GLN A 122 -10.35 3.49 0.48
N THR A 123 -9.74 4.05 1.51
CA THR A 123 -8.83 5.21 1.39
C THR A 123 -7.39 4.77 1.35
N LEU A 124 -6.63 5.21 0.34
CA LEU A 124 -5.19 4.98 0.27
C LEU A 124 -4.53 5.82 1.37
N ARG A 125 -3.87 5.15 2.31
CA ARG A 125 -3.21 5.81 3.44
C ARG A 125 -1.75 6.06 3.16
N HIS A 126 -1.02 5.06 2.71
CA HIS A 126 0.41 5.16 2.46
C HIS A 126 0.84 4.16 1.39
N LEU A 127 2.00 4.42 0.78
CA LEU A 127 2.73 3.45 -0.03
C LEU A 127 3.97 3.02 0.74
N ILE A 128 4.17 1.71 0.84
CA ILE A 128 5.31 1.13 1.57
C ILE A 128 6.29 0.48 0.59
N SER A 129 7.57 0.79 0.75
CA SER A 129 8.69 0.07 0.14
C SER A 129 8.98 -1.21 0.93
N ALA A 130 8.85 -2.38 0.30
CA ALA A 130 9.08 -3.67 0.93
C ALA A 130 9.96 -4.57 0.07
N CYS A 131 10.84 -5.37 0.68
CA CYS A 131 11.47 -6.48 -0.02
C CYS A 131 10.45 -7.60 -0.28
N HIS A 132 10.79 -8.56 -1.14
CA HIS A 132 9.89 -9.65 -1.52
C HIS A 132 9.26 -10.38 -0.33
N ASP A 133 10.07 -10.76 0.66
CA ASP A 133 9.61 -11.52 1.83
C ASP A 133 8.68 -10.69 2.72
N CYS A 134 8.97 -9.39 2.88
CA CYS A 134 8.11 -8.49 3.64
C CYS A 134 6.86 -8.06 2.87
N HIS A 135 6.91 -8.03 1.53
CA HIS A 135 5.74 -7.77 0.71
C HIS A 135 4.73 -8.93 0.76
N ALA A 136 5.21 -10.16 0.89
CA ALA A 136 4.36 -11.35 1.03
C ALA A 136 3.48 -11.34 2.29
N LEU A 137 3.85 -10.58 3.33
CA LEU A 137 3.08 -10.45 4.57
C LEU A 137 1.68 -9.90 4.33
N PHE A 138 1.53 -9.03 3.33
CA PHE A 138 0.26 -8.40 2.96
C PHE A 138 -0.61 -9.28 2.04
N HIS A 139 -0.14 -10.47 1.69
CA HIS A 139 -0.86 -11.41 0.82
C HIS A 139 -0.96 -12.81 1.44
N PRO A 140 -1.49 -12.96 2.67
CA PRO A 140 -1.54 -14.24 3.37
C PRO A 140 -2.36 -15.29 2.62
N GLY A 141 -3.47 -14.90 1.96
CA GLY A 141 -4.27 -15.81 1.14
C GLY A 141 -3.49 -16.37 -0.07
N LEU A 142 -2.72 -15.52 -0.76
CA LEU A 142 -1.87 -15.96 -1.87
C LEU A 142 -0.69 -16.82 -1.37
N ALA A 143 -0.12 -16.49 -0.22
CA ALA A 143 0.92 -17.30 0.41
C ALA A 143 0.41 -18.70 0.74
N SER A 144 -0.83 -18.82 1.24
CA SER A 144 -1.48 -20.11 1.49
C SER A 144 -1.66 -20.94 0.22
N LEU A 145 -2.19 -20.34 -0.86
CA LEU A 145 -2.33 -21.03 -2.15
C LEU A 145 -0.99 -21.52 -2.72
N ARG A 146 0.11 -20.89 -2.33
CA ARG A 146 1.48 -21.25 -2.76
C ARG A 146 2.22 -22.15 -1.78
N GLY A 147 1.59 -22.61 -0.70
CA GLY A 147 2.23 -23.44 0.32
C GLY A 147 3.32 -22.71 1.12
N ARG A 148 3.20 -21.39 1.28
CA ARG A 148 4.18 -20.52 1.97
C ARG A 148 3.63 -19.89 3.25
N SER A 149 2.50 -20.37 3.77
CA SER A 149 1.88 -19.80 4.97
C SER A 149 2.82 -19.74 6.16
N ASP A 150 3.54 -20.83 6.47
CA ASP A 150 4.36 -20.91 7.67
C ASP A 150 5.49 -19.87 7.65
N ALA A 151 6.18 -19.73 6.51
CA ALA A 151 7.22 -18.72 6.33
C ALA A 151 6.69 -17.28 6.50
N VAL A 152 5.50 -17.00 5.96
CA VAL A 152 4.85 -15.69 6.11
C VAL A 152 4.41 -15.45 7.55
N ILE A 153 3.84 -16.44 8.22
CA ILE A 153 3.40 -16.35 9.62
C ILE A 153 4.59 -16.11 10.55
N GLU A 154 5.69 -16.85 10.40
CA GLU A 154 6.89 -16.64 11.20
C GLU A 154 7.51 -15.25 10.95
N ARG A 155 7.44 -14.76 9.71
CA ARG A 155 7.91 -13.42 9.39
C ARG A 155 7.01 -12.33 9.98
N ILE A 156 5.69 -12.50 9.98
CA ILE A 156 4.75 -11.56 10.64
C ILE A 156 5.07 -11.50 12.13
N LYS A 157 5.22 -12.66 12.78
CA LYS A 157 5.59 -12.75 14.20
C LYS A 157 6.91 -12.02 14.49
N ALA A 158 7.93 -12.23 13.66
CA ALA A 158 9.23 -11.60 13.83
C ALA A 158 9.18 -10.07 13.66
N VAL A 159 8.41 -9.55 12.69
CA VAL A 159 8.28 -8.10 12.44
C VAL A 159 7.48 -7.40 13.54
N ASN A 160 6.48 -8.08 14.10
CA ASN A 160 5.59 -7.51 15.11
C ASN A 160 5.98 -7.85 16.55
N GLU A 161 7.03 -8.65 16.75
CA GLU A 161 7.38 -9.24 18.05
C GLU A 161 6.22 -10.01 18.70
N TRP A 162 5.38 -10.64 17.87
CA TRP A 162 4.19 -11.35 18.33
C TRP A 162 4.48 -12.79 18.74
N THR A 163 3.82 -13.20 19.81
CA THR A 163 3.60 -14.60 20.15
C THR A 163 2.71 -15.28 19.12
N THR A 164 2.72 -16.62 19.11
CA THR A 164 1.80 -17.40 18.26
C THR A 164 0.33 -17.08 18.58
N GLN A 165 0.00 -16.84 19.86
CA GLN A 165 -1.38 -16.53 20.26
C GLN A 165 -1.85 -15.18 19.71
N GLU A 166 -1.02 -14.13 19.82
CA GLU A 166 -1.34 -12.81 19.26
C GLU A 166 -1.51 -12.88 17.74
N GLN A 167 -0.64 -13.63 17.06
CA GLN A 167 -0.76 -13.82 15.62
C GLN A 167 -2.05 -14.55 15.23
N VAL A 168 -2.47 -15.57 15.99
CA VAL A 168 -3.74 -16.26 15.74
C VAL A 168 -4.93 -15.31 15.94
N ILE A 169 -4.93 -14.50 17.00
CA ILE A 169 -5.98 -13.51 17.25
C ILE A 169 -6.06 -12.48 16.11
N ALA A 170 -4.91 -11.94 15.69
CA ALA A 170 -4.83 -10.99 14.57
C ALA A 170 -5.31 -11.61 13.25
N ALA A 171 -4.93 -12.86 12.96
CA ALA A 171 -5.38 -13.59 11.77
C ALA A 171 -6.90 -13.85 11.78
N GLN A 172 -7.47 -14.21 12.93
CA GLN A 172 -8.91 -14.39 13.08
C GLN A 172 -9.68 -13.07 12.88
N HIS A 173 -9.16 -11.97 13.43
CA HIS A 173 -9.76 -10.65 13.28
C HIS A 173 -9.73 -10.18 11.82
N THR A 174 -8.57 -10.26 11.16
CA THR A 174 -8.42 -9.88 9.75
C THR A 174 -9.26 -10.76 8.81
N ASN A 175 -9.36 -12.07 9.08
CA ASN A 175 -10.26 -12.97 8.35
C ASN A 175 -11.73 -12.57 8.48
N ARG A 176 -12.18 -12.20 9.68
CA ARG A 176 -13.55 -11.73 9.90
C ARG A 176 -13.84 -10.48 9.09
N LEU A 177 -12.97 -9.47 9.19
CA LEU A 177 -13.11 -8.22 8.43
C LEU A 177 -13.11 -8.46 6.92
N PHE A 178 -12.24 -9.36 6.43
CA PHE A 178 -12.22 -9.74 5.02
C PHE A 178 -13.58 -10.30 4.56
N LEU A 179 -14.16 -11.25 5.30
CA LEU A 179 -15.45 -11.84 4.95
C LEU A 179 -16.60 -10.82 4.96
N GLU A 180 -16.61 -9.93 5.95
CA GLU A 180 -17.62 -8.88 6.08
C GLU A 180 -17.50 -7.84 4.95
N ARG A 181 -16.29 -7.33 4.74
CA ARG A 181 -16.00 -6.28 3.74
C ARG A 181 -16.12 -6.76 2.30
N SER A 182 -15.91 -8.05 2.05
CA SER A 182 -16.06 -8.64 0.71
C SER A 182 -17.50 -8.62 0.19
N ARG A 183 -18.48 -8.35 1.06
CA ARG A 183 -19.90 -8.17 0.69
C ARG A 183 -20.26 -6.73 0.34
N LYS A 184 -19.33 -5.79 0.51
CA LYS A 184 -19.52 -4.34 0.27
C LYS A 184 -18.91 -3.93 -1.07
N ARG A 185 -19.30 -2.76 -1.58
CA ARG A 185 -18.72 -2.13 -2.77
C ARG A 185 -17.84 -0.97 -2.35
N TRP A 186 -16.67 -0.83 -2.96
CA TRP A 186 -15.64 0.10 -2.51
C TRP A 186 -15.27 1.14 -3.56
N ALA A 187 -15.44 2.41 -3.20
CA ALA A 187 -14.83 3.53 -3.90
C ALA A 187 -13.42 3.74 -3.34
N LEU A 188 -12.41 3.83 -4.19
CA LEU A 188 -11.04 4.12 -3.79
C LEU A 188 -10.84 5.62 -3.68
N ASP A 189 -10.56 6.08 -2.47
CA ASP A 189 -10.15 7.46 -2.21
C ASP A 189 -8.63 7.55 -2.34
N LEU A 190 -8.18 8.27 -3.36
CA LEU A 190 -6.77 8.45 -3.71
C LEU A 190 -6.27 9.86 -3.40
N SER A 191 -6.95 10.58 -2.50
CA SER A 191 -6.64 11.97 -2.14
C SER A 191 -5.21 12.23 -1.66
N ILE A 192 -4.49 11.21 -1.17
CA ILE A 192 -3.09 11.34 -0.78
C ILE A 192 -2.12 11.44 -1.97
N LEU A 193 -2.56 11.09 -3.18
CA LEU A 193 -1.69 11.16 -4.36
C LEU A 193 -1.54 12.61 -4.83
N GLU A 194 -0.37 13.19 -4.54
CA GLU A 194 0.04 14.48 -5.08
C GLU A 194 0.59 14.30 -6.49
N VAL A 195 -0.20 14.60 -7.52
CA VAL A 195 0.16 14.42 -8.93
C VAL A 195 -0.10 15.72 -9.70
N ASP A 196 0.77 16.04 -10.67
CA ASP A 196 0.72 17.33 -11.38
C ASP A 196 -0.31 17.37 -12.52
N GLY A 197 -1.04 16.27 -12.73
CA GLY A 197 -2.01 16.12 -13.81
C GLY A 197 -2.87 14.86 -13.67
N PRO A 198 -3.81 14.64 -14.61
CA PRO A 198 -4.70 13.49 -14.56
C PRO A 198 -3.93 12.18 -14.66
N LEU A 199 -4.36 11.16 -13.92
CA LEU A 199 -3.71 9.86 -13.93
C LEU A 199 -4.22 8.98 -15.08
N PRO A 200 -3.35 8.54 -16.01
CA PRO A 200 -3.78 7.74 -17.14
C PRO A 200 -4.08 6.29 -16.72
N LEU A 201 -5.29 5.83 -17.07
CA LEU A 201 -5.74 4.45 -16.88
C LEU A 201 -5.20 3.52 -17.96
N LYS A 202 -5.12 2.22 -17.63
CA LYS A 202 -4.87 1.20 -18.65
C LYS A 202 -6.06 1.08 -19.61
N PRO A 203 -5.83 0.72 -20.89
CA PRO A 203 -6.89 0.68 -21.90
C PRO A 203 -8.02 -0.32 -21.66
N ASN A 204 -7.82 -1.31 -20.78
CA ASN A 204 -8.83 -2.30 -20.46
C ASN A 204 -9.88 -1.80 -19.44
N TRP A 205 -9.70 -0.61 -18.88
CA TRP A 205 -10.69 0.02 -18.00
C TRP A 205 -11.64 0.90 -18.80
N SER A 206 -12.93 0.68 -18.59
CA SER A 206 -13.99 1.55 -19.11
C SER A 206 -14.63 2.35 -17.98
N PHE A 207 -15.04 3.58 -18.29
CA PHE A 207 -15.76 4.46 -17.38
C PHE A 207 -17.20 4.63 -17.83
N SER A 208 -18.13 4.64 -16.88
CA SER A 208 -19.54 4.92 -17.13
C SER A 208 -19.91 6.28 -16.54
N GLU A 209 -20.06 7.30 -17.38
CA GLU A 209 -20.49 8.63 -16.94
C GLU A 209 -21.79 8.59 -16.13
N ARG A 210 -22.78 7.78 -16.53
CA ARG A 210 -24.05 7.69 -15.81
C ARG A 210 -23.89 7.26 -14.34
N SER A 211 -22.88 6.44 -14.04
CA SER A 211 -22.74 5.81 -12.72
C SER A 211 -21.45 6.16 -11.98
N GLY A 212 -20.51 6.85 -12.63
CA GLY A 212 -19.16 7.10 -12.14
C GLY A 212 -18.30 5.85 -11.97
N VAL A 213 -18.75 4.68 -12.45
CA VAL A 213 -18.10 3.39 -12.20
C VAL A 213 -17.04 3.08 -13.25
N LEU A 214 -15.87 2.68 -12.78
CA LEU A 214 -14.83 2.03 -13.56
C LEU A 214 -15.01 0.51 -13.54
N ALA A 215 -14.87 -0.12 -14.70
CA ALA A 215 -14.93 -1.58 -14.83
C ALA A 215 -13.83 -2.11 -15.74
N ALA A 216 -13.26 -3.27 -15.38
CA ALA A 216 -12.32 -4.00 -16.21
C ALA A 216 -12.38 -5.50 -15.91
N ARG A 217 -12.09 -6.32 -16.92
CA ARG A 217 -11.74 -7.73 -16.69
C ARG A 217 -10.26 -7.80 -16.35
N THR A 218 -9.96 -8.36 -15.18
CA THR A 218 -8.60 -8.58 -14.66
C THR A 218 -8.36 -10.07 -14.44
N ARG A 219 -7.17 -10.43 -13.95
CA ARG A 219 -6.86 -11.83 -13.59
C ARG A 219 -7.74 -12.39 -12.47
N THR A 220 -8.33 -11.52 -11.65
CA THR A 220 -9.22 -11.90 -10.54
C THR A 220 -10.70 -11.86 -10.93
N GLY A 221 -11.02 -11.65 -12.21
CA GLY A 221 -12.39 -11.58 -12.71
C GLY A 221 -12.82 -10.16 -13.08
N LEU A 222 -14.13 -9.90 -13.01
CA LEU A 222 -14.68 -8.57 -13.29
C LEU A 222 -14.46 -7.66 -12.07
N SER A 223 -13.60 -6.66 -12.21
CA SER A 223 -13.39 -5.63 -11.20
C SER A 223 -14.28 -4.43 -11.48
N ARG A 224 -14.88 -3.87 -10.43
CA ARG A 224 -15.70 -2.65 -10.48
C ARG A 224 -15.37 -1.76 -9.29
N THR A 225 -15.06 -0.50 -9.55
CA THR A 225 -14.76 0.46 -8.50
C THR A 225 -15.17 1.87 -8.91
N ARG A 226 -15.00 2.83 -8.00
CA ARG A 226 -15.02 4.27 -8.27
C ARG A 226 -13.75 4.87 -7.74
N ILE A 227 -13.33 5.99 -8.29
CA ILE A 227 -12.16 6.72 -7.82
C ILE A 227 -12.62 8.09 -7.33
N THR A 228 -12.20 8.45 -6.14
CA THR A 228 -12.51 9.71 -5.48
C THR A 228 -11.23 10.39 -5.01
N GLY A 229 -11.31 11.69 -4.71
CA GLY A 229 -10.20 12.43 -4.10
C GLY A 229 -9.06 12.84 -5.05
N LEU A 230 -9.06 12.41 -6.31
CA LEU A 230 -8.08 12.85 -7.31
C LEU A 230 -8.40 14.25 -7.82
N ARG A 231 -7.59 15.25 -7.44
CA ARG A 231 -7.74 16.65 -7.85
C ARG A 231 -7.80 16.84 -9.37
N HIS A 232 -6.96 16.13 -10.11
CA HIS A 232 -6.81 16.29 -11.56
C HIS A 232 -7.59 15.26 -12.38
N GLY A 233 -8.30 14.34 -11.73
CA GLY A 233 -9.07 13.29 -12.41
C GLY A 233 -8.21 12.18 -13.02
N LEU A 234 -8.82 11.46 -13.95
CA LEU A 234 -8.28 10.28 -14.63
C LEU A 234 -8.31 10.49 -16.14
N THR A 235 -7.25 10.08 -16.84
CA THR A 235 -7.25 10.07 -18.31
C THR A 235 -7.62 8.67 -18.80
N LEU A 236 -8.70 8.59 -19.58
CA LEU A 236 -9.15 7.40 -20.27
C LEU A 236 -8.29 7.12 -21.51
N ALA A 237 -8.42 5.92 -22.07
CA ALA A 237 -7.62 5.51 -23.23
C ALA A 237 -7.94 6.27 -24.52
N ASN A 238 -9.12 6.88 -24.62
CA ASN A 238 -9.51 7.78 -25.71
C ASN A 238 -8.92 9.20 -25.54
N GLY A 239 -8.17 9.46 -24.46
CA GLY A 239 -7.58 10.77 -24.14
C GLY A 239 -8.49 11.70 -23.33
N GLU A 240 -9.72 11.30 -23.06
CA GLU A 240 -10.68 12.07 -22.27
C GLU A 240 -10.29 12.09 -20.79
N THR A 241 -10.42 13.24 -20.14
CA THR A 241 -10.25 13.35 -18.69
C THR A 241 -11.60 13.31 -17.99
N VAL A 242 -11.75 12.37 -17.05
CA VAL A 242 -12.93 12.22 -16.22
C VAL A 242 -12.60 12.53 -14.77
N PHE A 243 -13.53 13.20 -14.08
CA PHE A 243 -13.41 13.56 -12.68
C PHE A 243 -14.38 12.75 -11.83
N GLU A 244 -14.17 12.79 -10.51
CA GLU A 244 -15.14 12.28 -9.55
C GLU A 244 -16.50 12.91 -9.83
N GLN A 245 -17.50 12.10 -10.16
CA GLN A 245 -18.88 12.57 -10.17
C GLN A 245 -19.41 12.48 -8.75
N ALA A 246 -19.80 13.62 -8.20
CA ALA A 246 -20.66 13.64 -7.02
C ALA A 246 -21.88 12.74 -7.32
N PRO A 247 -22.39 11.97 -6.34
CA PRO A 247 -23.63 11.25 -6.54
C PRO A 247 -24.68 12.24 -7.06
N PRO A 248 -25.51 11.86 -8.05
CA PRO A 248 -26.57 12.74 -8.52
C PRO A 248 -27.34 13.22 -7.29
N ALA A 249 -27.46 14.55 -7.14
CA ALA A 249 -28.19 15.13 -6.03
C ALA A 249 -29.53 14.41 -5.94
N MET A 250 -29.77 13.69 -4.84
CA MET A 250 -31.07 13.10 -4.59
C MET A 250 -32.02 14.28 -4.47
N THR A 251 -32.75 14.57 -5.55
CA THR A 251 -33.96 15.38 -5.47
C THR A 251 -34.86 14.65 -4.48
N ARG A 252 -34.93 15.16 -3.26
CA ARG A 252 -35.93 14.72 -2.28
C ARG A 252 -37.31 14.89 -2.94
N PRO A 253 -38.22 13.90 -2.81
CA PRO A 253 -39.61 14.11 -3.17
C PRO A 253 -40.24 15.20 -2.30
#